data_AF-A0A2D8MAJ2-F1
#
_entry.id   AF-A0A2D8MAJ2-F1
#
_cell.length_a   1.000
_cell.length_b   1.000
_cell.length_c   1.000
_cell.angle_alpha   90.00
_cell.angle_beta   90.00
_cell.angle_gamma   90.00
#
_symmetry.space_group_name_H-M   'P 1'
#
loop_
_entity.id
_entity.type
_entity.pdbx_description
1 polymer ?
#
loop_
_entity_poly.entity_id
_entity_poly.type
_entity_poly.pdbx_seq_one_letter_code
_entity_poly.pdbx_strand_id
1 'polypeptide(L)'
;MLRTFRLVLVSSISMVAMPLFAQPDDGATAAGDILVEGTTVDGDPPIKTEDDGVFGTVSRQLASEADRFSRCADMPRPSLLRRIVDGHPETGETRKALDQHIMRNQGCYGGMFLMPPYPDPPYYGKCNPHPLPDGRSICRSHYDRGAIYEQVLRKYAADLTFDRSATFDPAVRAEFMAREEERNQFRRESADYFWFAACAVQLSPEYALQMLEEEPGSEREVRYQSLMISEALPCFEGRKVTDVTVDRSQFRAFVAEAAYSWAVAVRRVDSLLPADLD
;
A
#
# COMPACT_ATOMS: atom_id res chain seq x y z
N MET A 1 -14.18 -10.58 82.12
CA MET A 1 -13.79 -11.70 81.23
C MET A 1 -13.29 -11.08 79.93
N LEU A 2 -11.97 -10.89 79.78
CA LEU A 2 -11.08 -11.76 78.97
C LEU A 2 -11.63 -11.90 77.54
N ARG A 3 -11.03 -11.34 76.48
CA ARG A 3 -9.63 -11.58 76.08
C ARG A 3 -9.17 -10.64 74.95
N THR A 4 -7.95 -10.13 75.11
CA THR A 4 -6.85 -9.94 74.13
C THR A 4 -7.01 -9.05 72.89
N PHE A 5 -6.33 -7.89 72.97
CA PHE A 5 -5.39 -7.27 72.03
C PHE A 5 -5.13 -7.94 70.66
N ARG A 6 -5.18 -7.12 69.60
CA ARG A 6 -4.03 -6.91 68.71
C ARG A 6 -4.03 -5.52 68.08
N LEU A 7 -2.92 -4.84 68.34
CA LEU A 7 -2.48 -3.57 67.79
C LEU A 7 -1.82 -3.85 66.43
N VAL A 8 -2.25 -3.21 65.34
CA VAL A 8 -1.41 -3.08 64.12
C VAL A 8 -1.61 -1.69 63.53
N LEU A 9 -0.57 -0.89 63.74
CA LEU A 9 0.00 0.18 62.92
C LEU A 9 -0.88 0.85 61.86
N VAL A 10 -1.13 2.14 62.14
CA VAL A 10 -1.32 3.21 61.15
C VAL A 10 -0.06 3.30 60.29
N SER A 11 -0.14 2.90 59.04
CA SER A 11 0.80 3.32 58.00
C SER A 11 0.14 4.39 57.15
N SER A 12 0.42 5.64 57.51
CA SER A 12 0.36 6.76 56.59
C SER A 12 1.39 6.52 55.49
N ILE A 13 0.98 5.98 54.35
CA ILE A 13 1.73 6.10 53.11
C ILE A 13 0.94 7.08 52.25
N SER A 14 1.58 8.22 52.06
CA SER A 14 1.17 9.30 51.19
C SER A 14 0.57 8.76 49.90
N MET A 15 -0.64 9.23 49.56
CA MET A 15 -1.05 9.32 48.18
C MET A 15 0.02 10.18 47.48
N VAL A 16 0.98 9.51 46.83
CA VAL A 16 1.61 10.12 45.67
C VAL A 16 0.48 10.13 44.65
N ALA A 17 -0.20 11.28 44.58
CA ALA A 17 -0.88 11.67 43.36
C ALA A 17 0.19 11.59 42.27
N MET A 18 0.24 10.45 41.59
CA MET A 18 0.97 10.38 40.34
C MET A 18 0.33 11.46 39.48
N PRO A 19 1.10 12.44 38.98
CA PRO A 19 0.57 13.29 37.93
C PRO A 19 0.06 12.32 36.86
N LEU A 20 -1.22 12.44 36.54
CA LEU A 20 -1.72 12.11 35.21
C LEU A 20 -0.84 12.93 34.26
N PHE A 21 0.31 12.37 33.89
CA PHE A 21 0.92 12.69 32.63
C PHE A 21 -0.07 12.14 31.61
N ALA A 22 -1.06 12.97 31.28
CA ALA A 22 -1.56 13.03 29.94
C ALA A 22 -0.31 13.11 29.07
N GLN A 23 0.08 11.98 28.47
CA GLN A 23 1.03 12.03 27.38
C GLN A 23 0.33 12.89 26.33
N PRO A 24 0.89 14.05 25.96
CA PRO A 24 0.43 14.68 24.74
C PRO A 24 0.62 13.65 23.64
N ASP A 25 -0.45 13.42 22.88
CA ASP A 25 -0.45 12.72 21.61
C ASP A 25 0.30 13.59 20.58
N ASP A 26 1.59 13.83 20.86
CA ASP A 26 2.51 14.62 20.06
C ASP A 26 3.52 13.65 19.48
N GLY A 27 3.23 13.12 18.31
CA GLY A 27 4.17 12.27 17.61
C GLY A 27 3.60 11.55 16.42
N ALA A 28 3.01 12.28 15.48
CA ALA A 28 3.03 11.88 14.08
C ALA A 28 4.48 11.54 13.72
N THR A 29 4.81 10.25 13.79
CA THR A 29 6.13 9.74 13.47
C THR A 29 6.19 9.67 11.95
N ALA A 30 7.13 10.45 11.41
CA ALA A 30 7.35 10.72 10.00
C ALA A 30 7.08 9.50 9.11
N ALA A 31 6.06 9.63 8.25
CA ALA A 31 5.98 8.84 7.03
C ALA A 31 7.21 9.21 6.19
N GLY A 32 8.19 8.30 6.10
CA GLY A 32 9.31 8.43 5.20
C GLY A 32 8.80 8.37 3.76
N ASP A 33 8.92 9.50 3.07
CA ASP A 33 8.50 9.90 1.72
C ASP A 33 7.86 8.85 0.78
N ILE A 34 6.68 9.21 0.25
CA ILE A 34 6.21 8.85 -1.10
C ILE A 34 6.20 10.16 -1.89
N LEU A 35 7.27 10.47 -2.63
CA LEU A 35 7.42 11.81 -3.22
C LEU A 35 6.90 11.89 -4.65
N VAL A 36 5.91 12.76 -4.85
CA VAL A 36 5.46 13.33 -6.11
C VAL A 36 5.57 14.84 -5.95
N GLU A 37 6.51 15.52 -6.62
CA GLU A 37 6.65 16.98 -6.51
C GLU A 37 6.32 17.71 -7.82
N GLY A 38 5.63 18.85 -7.70
CA GLY A 38 5.34 19.73 -8.83
C GLY A 38 5.54 21.19 -8.47
N THR A 39 6.42 21.88 -9.22
CA THR A 39 6.60 23.34 -9.16
C THR A 39 6.69 23.95 -10.58
N THR A 40 6.83 25.28 -10.70
CA THR A 40 6.70 26.08 -11.94
C THR A 40 7.98 26.24 -12.79
N VAL A 41 7.97 25.89 -14.09
CA VAL A 41 8.80 26.50 -15.18
C VAL A 41 8.08 26.33 -16.54
N ASP A 42 8.39 27.18 -17.52
CA ASP A 42 8.03 27.01 -18.93
C ASP A 42 8.87 25.88 -19.59
N GLY A 43 8.24 24.77 -19.98
CA GLY A 43 8.86 23.60 -20.64
C GLY A 43 8.22 22.26 -20.23
N ASP A 44 8.61 21.15 -20.87
CA ASP A 44 8.22 19.79 -20.43
C ASP A 44 8.93 19.46 -19.09
N PRO A 45 8.21 18.96 -18.06
CA PRO A 45 8.84 18.62 -16.79
C PRO A 45 9.82 17.45 -16.96
N PRO A 46 11.08 17.55 -16.47
CA PRO A 46 11.91 16.37 -16.32
C PRO A 46 11.22 15.32 -15.44
N ILE A 47 11.23 14.08 -15.92
CA ILE A 47 10.79 12.91 -15.16
C ILE A 47 12.06 12.22 -14.66
N LYS A 48 12.24 12.16 -13.35
CA LYS A 48 13.31 11.40 -12.70
C LYS A 48 12.73 10.14 -12.12
N THR A 49 13.29 9.00 -12.49
CA THR A 49 12.99 7.76 -11.79
C THR A 49 14.01 7.61 -10.68
N GLU A 50 13.56 7.32 -9.47
CA GLU A 50 14.45 7.09 -8.33
C GLU A 50 15.13 5.72 -8.49
N ASP A 51 16.03 5.58 -9.47
CA ASP A 51 16.72 4.32 -9.75
C ASP A 51 18.15 4.28 -9.19
N ASP A 52 18.77 5.44 -8.98
CA ASP A 52 20.21 5.56 -8.77
C ASP A 52 20.60 5.80 -7.30
N GLY A 53 19.61 5.83 -6.40
CA GLY A 53 19.79 6.09 -4.97
C GLY A 53 19.68 4.85 -4.08
N VAL A 54 20.02 5.03 -2.80
CA VAL A 54 19.81 4.00 -1.76
C VAL A 54 18.33 3.64 -1.64
N PHE A 55 17.43 4.62 -1.75
CA PHE A 55 15.99 4.42 -1.74
C PHE A 55 15.55 3.47 -2.86
N GLY A 56 15.86 3.80 -4.13
CA GLY A 56 15.52 2.97 -5.28
C GLY A 56 16.07 1.55 -5.21
N THR A 57 17.30 1.39 -4.68
CA THR A 57 17.89 0.06 -4.47
C THR A 57 17.10 -0.76 -3.44
N VAL A 58 16.76 -0.17 -2.30
CA VAL A 58 15.98 -0.86 -1.25
C VAL A 58 14.56 -1.14 -1.73
N SER A 59 13.93 -0.21 -2.44
CA SER A 59 12.61 -0.39 -3.03
C SER A 59 12.55 -1.59 -3.99
N ARG A 60 13.50 -1.68 -4.93
CA ARG A 60 13.60 -2.83 -5.84
C ARG A 60 13.81 -4.15 -5.10
N GLN A 61 14.63 -4.13 -4.04
CA GLN A 61 14.79 -5.30 -3.17
C GLN A 61 13.45 -5.69 -2.54
N LEU A 62 12.76 -4.76 -1.88
CA LEU A 62 11.47 -5.02 -1.23
C LEU A 62 10.42 -5.55 -2.20
N ALA A 63 10.34 -4.99 -3.41
CA ALA A 63 9.44 -5.48 -4.46
C ALA A 63 9.78 -6.89 -4.91
N SER A 64 11.07 -7.19 -5.15
CA SER A 64 11.53 -8.54 -5.48
C SER A 64 11.22 -9.54 -4.36
N GLU A 65 11.37 -9.14 -3.11
CA GLU A 65 11.04 -9.99 -1.98
C GLU A 65 9.52 -10.20 -1.80
N ALA A 66 8.71 -9.18 -2.07
CA ALA A 66 7.24 -9.27 -2.05
C ALA A 66 6.73 -10.20 -3.14
N ASP A 67 7.26 -10.09 -4.36
CA ASP A 67 6.92 -11.00 -5.45
C ASP A 67 7.31 -12.45 -5.11
N ARG A 68 8.54 -12.69 -4.61
CA ARG A 68 8.98 -14.02 -4.14
C ARG A 68 8.08 -14.55 -3.04
N PHE A 69 7.74 -13.71 -2.05
CA PHE A 69 6.82 -14.09 -0.97
C PHE A 69 5.49 -14.52 -1.54
N SER A 70 4.92 -13.72 -2.46
CA SER A 70 3.64 -13.99 -3.08
C SER A 70 3.63 -15.34 -3.82
N ARG A 71 4.70 -15.66 -4.55
CA ARG A 71 4.86 -16.94 -5.27
C ARG A 71 4.98 -18.15 -4.32
N CYS A 72 5.57 -17.96 -3.15
CA CYS A 72 5.76 -19.01 -2.14
C CYS A 72 4.53 -19.21 -1.24
N ALA A 73 3.91 -18.11 -0.78
CA ALA A 73 2.85 -18.10 0.22
C ALA A 73 1.47 -18.50 -0.34
N ASP A 74 1.34 -18.53 -1.68
CA ASP A 74 0.09 -18.60 -2.42
C ASP A 74 -0.87 -17.46 -2.03
N MET A 75 -2.04 -17.44 -2.65
CA MET A 75 -3.07 -16.44 -2.39
C MET A 75 -3.55 -16.48 -0.93
N PRO A 76 -3.81 -15.33 -0.28
CA PRO A 76 -4.47 -15.30 1.02
C PRO A 76 -5.75 -16.14 1.05
N ARG A 77 -6.08 -16.69 2.23
CA ARG A 77 -7.37 -17.37 2.45
C ARG A 77 -8.50 -16.44 2.02
N PRO A 78 -9.61 -16.95 1.45
CA PRO A 78 -10.67 -16.12 0.88
C PRO A 78 -11.16 -14.97 1.74
N SER A 79 -11.44 -15.22 3.02
CA SER A 79 -11.85 -14.17 3.97
C SER A 79 -10.79 -13.10 4.22
N LEU A 80 -9.50 -13.45 4.20
CA LEU A 80 -8.40 -12.48 4.29
C LEU A 80 -8.23 -11.73 2.96
N LEU A 81 -8.29 -12.45 1.84
CA LEU A 81 -8.15 -11.87 0.51
C LEU A 81 -9.18 -10.78 0.26
N ARG A 82 -10.45 -11.08 0.53
CA ARG A 82 -11.55 -10.12 0.38
C ARG A 82 -11.34 -8.88 1.24
N ARG A 83 -10.87 -9.03 2.49
CA ARG A 83 -10.52 -7.90 3.35
C ARG A 83 -9.35 -7.08 2.81
N ILE A 84 -8.32 -7.73 2.27
CA ILE A 84 -7.12 -7.06 1.75
C ILE A 84 -7.43 -6.25 0.47
N VAL A 85 -8.26 -6.82 -0.40
CA VAL A 85 -8.49 -6.33 -1.78
C VAL A 85 -9.75 -5.46 -1.86
N ASP A 86 -10.86 -5.91 -1.28
CA ASP A 86 -12.14 -5.20 -1.30
C ASP A 86 -12.44 -4.43 -0.01
N GLY A 87 -11.70 -4.65 1.08
CA GLY A 87 -11.87 -3.86 2.31
C GLY A 87 -11.41 -2.41 2.16
N HIS A 88 -11.77 -1.58 3.13
CA HIS A 88 -11.28 -0.20 3.22
C HIS A 88 -9.77 -0.17 3.46
N PRO A 89 -8.98 0.48 2.59
CA PRO A 89 -7.53 0.50 2.70
C PRO A 89 -7.04 1.14 4.00
N GLU A 90 -5.88 0.71 4.50
CA GLU A 90 -5.26 1.22 5.73
C GLU A 90 -6.11 1.16 7.02
N THR A 91 -7.29 0.54 6.99
CA THR A 91 -8.07 0.27 8.21
C THR A 91 -7.45 -0.83 9.05
N GLY A 92 -7.78 -0.87 10.34
CA GLY A 92 -7.28 -1.91 11.25
C GLY A 92 -7.67 -3.32 10.80
N GLU A 93 -8.82 -3.50 10.15
CA GLU A 93 -9.26 -4.81 9.64
C GLU A 93 -8.39 -5.28 8.45
N THR A 94 -8.24 -4.43 7.44
CA THR A 94 -7.41 -4.69 6.25
C THR A 94 -5.95 -4.93 6.64
N ARG A 95 -5.40 -4.09 7.52
CA ARG A 95 -4.03 -4.24 8.05
C ARG A 95 -3.88 -5.56 8.82
N LYS A 96 -4.84 -5.93 9.67
CA LYS A 96 -4.82 -7.24 10.36
C LYS A 96 -4.91 -8.42 9.40
N ALA A 97 -5.68 -8.30 8.32
CA ALA A 97 -5.80 -9.38 7.33
C ALA A 97 -4.47 -9.62 6.59
N LEU A 98 -3.78 -8.56 6.17
CA LEU A 98 -2.45 -8.64 5.57
C LEU A 98 -1.42 -9.20 6.56
N ASP A 99 -1.42 -8.68 7.79
CA ASP A 99 -0.54 -9.13 8.87
C ASP A 99 -0.68 -10.64 9.14
N GLN A 100 -1.92 -11.13 9.25
CA GLN A 100 -2.20 -12.55 9.44
C GLN A 100 -1.71 -13.43 8.29
N HIS A 101 -1.87 -12.95 7.04
CA HIS A 101 -1.36 -13.68 5.88
C HIS A 101 0.17 -13.76 5.89
N ILE A 102 0.83 -12.64 6.21
CA ILE A 102 2.30 -12.58 6.34
C ILE A 102 2.79 -13.49 7.46
N MET A 103 2.24 -13.37 8.66
CA MET A 103 2.66 -14.15 9.83
C MET A 103 2.52 -15.66 9.61
N ARG A 104 1.45 -16.09 8.93
CA ARG A 104 1.23 -17.50 8.61
C ARG A 104 2.26 -18.06 7.62
N ASN A 105 2.79 -17.20 6.76
CA ASN A 105 3.69 -17.58 5.67
C ASN A 105 5.09 -16.96 5.81
N GLN A 106 5.51 -16.59 7.03
CA GLN A 106 6.77 -15.90 7.28
C GLN A 106 8.01 -16.59 6.66
N GLY A 107 7.99 -17.92 6.52
CA GLY A 107 9.06 -18.69 5.90
C GLY A 107 9.26 -18.41 4.40
N CYS A 108 8.33 -17.72 3.75
CA CYS A 108 8.41 -17.32 2.35
C CYS A 108 9.25 -16.05 2.12
N TYR A 109 9.57 -15.30 3.17
CA TYR A 109 10.53 -14.21 3.06
C TYR A 109 11.96 -14.73 3.13
N GLY A 110 12.72 -14.58 2.05
CA GLY A 110 14.15 -14.85 2.04
C GLY A 110 14.89 -13.81 2.89
N GLY A 111 15.47 -14.26 4.00
CA GLY A 111 16.25 -13.43 4.92
C GLY A 111 15.52 -13.04 6.21
N MET A 112 14.20 -13.24 6.29
CA MET A 112 13.44 -12.90 7.49
C MET A 112 13.34 -14.10 8.43
N PHE A 113 14.39 -14.33 9.22
CA PHE A 113 14.18 -15.01 10.50
C PHE A 113 13.52 -13.98 11.42
N LEU A 114 12.18 -13.99 11.47
CA LEU A 114 11.44 -13.28 12.51
C LEU A 114 11.78 -13.94 13.86
N MET A 115 12.94 -13.58 14.39
CA MET A 115 13.40 -14.02 15.70
C MET A 115 12.60 -13.27 16.75
N PRO A 116 12.09 -13.95 17.78
CA PRO A 116 11.36 -13.30 18.87
C PRO A 116 12.15 -12.14 19.49
N PRO A 117 11.47 -11.07 19.97
CA PRO A 117 10.01 -10.95 20.05
C PRO A 117 9.38 -10.49 18.73
N TYR A 118 8.21 -11.06 18.41
CA TYR A 118 7.39 -10.58 17.30
C TYR A 118 6.77 -9.23 17.66
N PRO A 119 6.70 -8.28 16.71
CA PRO A 119 6.00 -7.03 16.93
C PRO A 119 4.49 -7.29 17.06
N ASP A 120 3.80 -6.39 17.77
CA ASP A 120 2.35 -6.50 17.95
C ASP A 120 1.58 -6.34 16.62
N PRO A 121 0.59 -7.20 16.34
CA PRO A 121 -0.27 -7.02 15.17
C PRO A 121 -1.00 -5.68 15.20
N PRO A 122 -1.21 -5.01 14.04
CA PRO A 122 -0.93 -5.47 12.68
C PRO A 122 0.37 -4.86 12.10
N TYR A 123 1.52 -5.06 12.75
CA TYR A 123 2.80 -4.48 12.33
C TYR A 123 3.13 -4.71 10.84
N TYR A 124 3.03 -5.96 10.37
CA TYR A 124 3.39 -6.35 9.01
C TYR A 124 2.38 -5.85 7.98
N GLY A 125 1.12 -5.73 8.39
CA GLY A 125 0.07 -5.19 7.53
C GLY A 125 -0.07 -3.67 7.55
N LYS A 126 0.58 -2.96 8.50
CA LYS A 126 0.52 -1.49 8.59
C LYS A 126 1.50 -0.80 7.65
N CYS A 127 2.79 -0.89 7.97
CA CYS A 127 3.87 -0.30 7.19
C CYS A 127 4.94 -1.36 6.93
N ASN A 128 5.28 -2.16 7.96
CA ASN A 128 6.42 -3.07 7.95
C ASN A 128 7.69 -2.30 7.55
N PRO A 129 8.12 -1.33 8.38
CA PRO A 129 9.12 -0.35 7.99
C PRO A 129 10.48 -1.00 7.76
N HIS A 130 11.07 -0.72 6.59
CA HIS A 130 12.46 -1.04 6.30
C HIS A 130 13.29 0.23 6.48
N PRO A 131 14.21 0.29 7.48
CA PRO A 131 15.01 1.48 7.71
C PRO A 131 16.00 1.70 6.57
N LEU A 132 16.27 2.98 6.28
CA LEU A 132 17.31 3.44 5.35
C LEU A 132 18.50 4.01 6.14
N PRO A 133 19.72 4.05 5.56
CA PRO A 133 20.91 4.59 6.22
C PRO A 133 20.80 6.08 6.60
N ASP A 134 19.94 6.84 5.93
CA ASP A 134 19.69 8.26 6.18
C ASP A 134 18.67 8.53 7.30
N GLY A 135 18.15 7.47 7.94
CA GLY A 135 17.17 7.55 9.02
C GLY A 135 15.71 7.57 8.57
N ARG A 136 15.43 7.61 7.25
CA ARG A 136 14.09 7.39 6.72
C ARG A 136 13.74 5.90 6.73
N SER A 137 12.50 5.57 6.38
CA SER A 137 12.05 4.18 6.22
C SER A 137 11.11 4.02 5.05
N ILE A 138 11.17 2.87 4.39
CA ILE A 138 10.23 2.48 3.33
C ILE A 138 9.17 1.53 3.91
N CYS A 139 7.90 1.78 3.64
CA CYS A 139 6.83 0.86 4.03
C CYS A 139 6.75 -0.34 3.07
N ARG A 140 7.20 -1.51 3.54
CA ARG A 140 7.17 -2.76 2.78
C ARG A 140 5.75 -3.23 2.44
N SER A 141 4.78 -2.92 3.29
CA SER A 141 3.38 -3.37 3.12
C SER A 141 2.75 -2.95 1.79
N HIS A 142 3.20 -1.84 1.17
CA HIS A 142 2.73 -1.43 -0.15
C HIS A 142 3.08 -2.47 -1.24
N TYR A 143 4.30 -3.00 -1.19
CA TYR A 143 4.77 -4.00 -2.15
C TYR A 143 4.09 -5.36 -1.93
N ASP A 144 3.94 -5.78 -0.67
CA ASP A 144 3.23 -7.02 -0.34
C ASP A 144 1.77 -6.97 -0.81
N ARG A 145 1.09 -5.83 -0.60
CA ARG A 145 -0.29 -5.62 -1.04
C ARG A 145 -0.39 -5.53 -2.56
N GLY A 146 0.53 -4.83 -3.23
CA GLY A 146 0.60 -4.76 -4.69
C GLY A 146 0.77 -6.13 -5.33
N ALA A 147 1.66 -6.97 -4.79
CA ALA A 147 1.86 -8.34 -5.27
C ALA A 147 0.58 -9.19 -5.13
N ILE A 148 -0.22 -8.99 -4.07
CA ILE A 148 -1.52 -9.64 -3.91
C ILE A 148 -2.50 -9.16 -5.00
N TYR A 149 -2.56 -7.86 -5.31
CA TYR A 149 -3.39 -7.36 -6.41
C TYR A 149 -2.98 -7.96 -7.77
N GLU A 150 -1.68 -8.06 -8.05
CA GLU A 150 -1.20 -8.71 -9.28
C GLU A 150 -1.61 -10.18 -9.37
N GLN A 151 -1.58 -10.92 -8.27
CA GLN A 151 -2.06 -12.30 -8.25
C GLN A 151 -3.57 -12.38 -8.47
N VAL A 152 -4.34 -11.47 -7.88
CA VAL A 152 -5.80 -11.42 -8.05
C VAL A 152 -6.17 -11.13 -9.49
N LEU A 153 -5.51 -10.15 -10.13
CA LEU A 153 -5.68 -9.86 -11.54
C LEU A 153 -5.37 -11.09 -12.40
N ARG A 154 -4.21 -11.72 -12.19
CA ARG A 154 -3.82 -12.94 -12.91
C ARG A 154 -4.79 -14.11 -12.72
N LYS A 155 -5.39 -14.26 -11.54
CA LYS A 155 -6.26 -15.41 -11.22
C LYS A 155 -7.72 -15.20 -11.62
N TYR A 156 -8.28 -14.03 -11.35
CA TYR A 156 -9.72 -13.75 -11.49
C TYR A 156 -10.06 -12.80 -12.64
N ALA A 157 -9.04 -12.25 -13.29
CA ALA A 157 -9.19 -11.34 -14.42
C ALA A 157 -8.09 -11.60 -15.47
N ALA A 158 -7.80 -12.88 -15.75
CA ALA A 158 -6.77 -13.26 -16.73
C ALA A 158 -7.10 -12.81 -18.16
N ASP A 159 -8.39 -12.60 -18.45
CA ASP A 159 -8.94 -12.09 -19.70
C ASP A 159 -9.18 -10.57 -19.66
N LEU A 160 -8.64 -9.89 -18.65
CA LEU A 160 -8.87 -8.46 -18.46
C LEU A 160 -8.26 -7.66 -19.60
N THR A 161 -9.15 -7.06 -20.38
CA THR A 161 -8.79 -6.07 -21.38
C THR A 161 -9.69 -4.86 -21.19
N PHE A 162 -9.10 -3.69 -21.03
CA PHE A 162 -9.79 -2.42 -21.19
C PHE A 162 -8.84 -1.42 -21.83
N ASP A 163 -9.40 -0.55 -22.64
CA ASP A 163 -8.68 0.48 -23.35
C ASP A 163 -9.09 1.86 -22.84
N ARG A 164 -8.48 2.89 -23.41
CA ARG A 164 -8.79 4.27 -23.05
C ARG A 164 -10.27 4.64 -23.27
N SER A 165 -10.96 4.01 -24.21
CA SER A 165 -12.38 4.30 -24.44
C SER A 165 -13.25 3.84 -23.26
N ALA A 166 -12.93 2.69 -22.67
CA ALA A 166 -13.62 2.16 -21.50
C ALA A 166 -13.36 3.01 -20.24
N THR A 167 -12.12 3.42 -19.99
CA THR A 167 -11.77 4.22 -18.79
C THR A 167 -12.22 5.68 -18.88
N PHE A 168 -12.54 6.18 -20.09
CA PHE A 168 -13.14 7.50 -20.31
C PHE A 168 -14.67 7.47 -20.45
N ASP A 169 -15.31 6.30 -20.49
CA ASP A 169 -16.76 6.18 -20.49
C ASP A 169 -17.36 6.82 -19.21
N PRO A 170 -18.33 7.75 -19.34
CA PRO A 170 -18.87 8.46 -18.18
C PRO A 170 -19.50 7.56 -17.12
N ALA A 171 -20.12 6.44 -17.52
CA ALA A 171 -20.72 5.52 -16.56
C ALA A 171 -19.64 4.72 -15.83
N VAL A 172 -18.64 4.19 -16.54
CA VAL A 172 -17.51 3.49 -15.91
C VAL A 172 -16.76 4.42 -14.94
N ARG A 173 -16.54 5.68 -15.32
CA ARG A 173 -15.93 6.67 -14.43
C ARG A 173 -16.78 6.92 -13.19
N ALA A 174 -18.10 7.05 -13.33
CA ALA A 174 -18.97 7.25 -12.19
C ALA A 174 -18.92 6.06 -11.21
N GLU A 175 -18.90 4.82 -11.72
CA GLU A 175 -18.72 3.61 -10.92
C GLU A 175 -17.37 3.59 -10.20
N PHE A 176 -16.28 3.93 -10.91
CA PHE A 176 -14.94 4.03 -10.33
C PHE A 176 -14.90 5.06 -9.19
N MET A 177 -15.40 6.28 -9.43
CA MET A 177 -15.40 7.35 -8.42
C MET A 177 -16.28 6.99 -7.23
N ALA A 178 -17.49 6.46 -7.45
CA ALA A 178 -18.39 6.06 -6.37
C ALA A 178 -17.74 5.04 -5.43
N ARG A 179 -16.95 4.11 -5.98
CA ARG A 179 -16.20 3.13 -5.20
C ARG A 179 -14.97 3.74 -4.51
N GLU A 180 -14.12 4.43 -5.26
CA GLU A 180 -12.80 4.82 -4.74
C GLU A 180 -12.81 6.10 -3.92
N GLU A 181 -13.78 7.02 -4.09
CA GLU A 181 -13.90 8.20 -3.21
C GLU A 181 -14.13 7.80 -1.75
N GLU A 182 -15.03 6.84 -1.49
CA GLU A 182 -15.27 6.32 -0.14
C GLU A 182 -14.03 5.61 0.40
N ARG A 183 -13.45 4.70 -0.38
CA ARG A 183 -12.25 3.93 0.04
C ARG A 183 -11.05 4.82 0.29
N ASN A 184 -10.87 5.88 -0.50
CA ASN A 184 -9.71 6.76 -0.39
C ASN A 184 -9.71 7.61 0.88
N GLN A 185 -10.88 7.85 1.50
CA GLN A 185 -10.95 8.52 2.81
C GLN A 185 -10.20 7.73 3.91
N PHE A 186 -9.98 6.42 3.71
CA PHE A 186 -9.25 5.59 4.64
C PHE A 186 -7.74 5.51 4.35
N ARG A 187 -7.27 5.93 3.17
CA ARG A 187 -5.84 6.02 2.84
C ARG A 187 -5.25 7.29 3.47
N ARG A 188 -4.63 7.16 4.63
CA ARG A 188 -4.01 8.28 5.35
C ARG A 188 -2.60 8.56 4.84
N GLU A 189 -1.89 7.52 4.45
CA GLU A 189 -0.46 7.59 4.09
C GLU A 189 -0.26 7.61 2.56
N SER A 190 -1.21 7.08 1.79
CA SER A 190 -1.02 6.80 0.36
C SER A 190 -2.11 7.33 -0.58
N ALA A 191 -2.99 8.22 -0.12
CA ALA A 191 -4.12 8.74 -0.90
C ALA A 191 -3.69 9.36 -2.24
N ASP A 192 -2.78 10.34 -2.20
CA ASP A 192 -2.36 11.08 -3.39
C ASP A 192 -1.68 10.17 -4.41
N TYR A 193 -0.88 9.22 -3.93
CA TYR A 193 -0.17 8.28 -4.79
C TYR A 193 -1.11 7.27 -5.46
N PHE A 194 -2.13 6.80 -4.74
CA PHE A 194 -3.17 5.97 -5.32
C PHE A 194 -3.94 6.73 -6.41
N TRP A 195 -4.35 7.98 -6.15
CA TRP A 195 -5.04 8.79 -7.17
C TRP A 195 -4.18 9.08 -8.40
N PHE A 196 -2.89 9.34 -8.19
CA PHE A 196 -1.94 9.48 -9.29
C PHE A 196 -1.88 8.21 -10.13
N ALA A 197 -1.68 7.04 -9.51
CA ALA A 197 -1.64 5.75 -10.20
C ALA A 197 -2.98 5.45 -10.90
N ALA A 198 -4.11 5.72 -10.25
CA ALA A 198 -5.44 5.55 -10.83
C ALA A 198 -5.67 6.40 -12.08
N CYS A 199 -5.23 7.65 -12.07
CA CYS A 199 -5.29 8.52 -13.24
C CYS A 199 -4.31 8.09 -14.33
N ALA A 200 -3.10 7.63 -13.98
CA ALA A 200 -2.16 7.07 -14.94
C ALA A 200 -2.72 5.83 -15.65
N VAL A 201 -3.38 4.93 -14.92
CA VAL A 201 -4.10 3.78 -15.49
C VAL A 201 -5.26 4.23 -16.36
N GLN A 202 -5.97 5.30 -15.98
CA GLN A 202 -7.05 5.84 -16.82
C GLN A 202 -6.54 6.32 -18.17
N LEU A 203 -5.40 7.02 -18.20
CA LEU A 203 -4.82 7.62 -19.39
C LEU A 203 -4.16 6.60 -20.32
N SER A 204 -3.52 5.59 -19.74
CA SER A 204 -2.71 4.60 -20.47
C SER A 204 -3.02 3.16 -20.02
N PRO A 205 -4.30 2.70 -20.08
CA PRO A 205 -4.70 1.41 -19.53
C PRO A 205 -4.01 0.22 -20.19
N GLU A 206 -3.73 0.31 -21.50
CA GLU A 206 -3.06 -0.74 -22.26
C GLU A 206 -1.62 -0.94 -21.77
N TYR A 207 -0.91 0.15 -21.45
CA TYR A 207 0.43 0.06 -20.85
C TYR A 207 0.38 -0.44 -19.42
N ALA A 208 -0.66 -0.08 -18.65
CA ALA A 208 -0.84 -0.62 -17.30
C ALA A 208 -0.98 -2.14 -17.32
N LEU A 209 -1.88 -2.67 -18.17
CA LEU A 209 -2.11 -4.11 -18.29
C LEU A 209 -0.86 -4.83 -18.81
N GLN A 210 -0.22 -4.31 -19.87
CA GLN A 210 1.02 -4.89 -20.39
C GLN A 210 2.15 -4.87 -19.36
N MET A 211 2.32 -3.78 -18.60
CA MET A 211 3.33 -3.70 -17.54
C MET A 211 3.12 -4.78 -16.47
N LEU A 212 1.87 -5.03 -16.07
CA LEU A 212 1.53 -6.04 -15.06
C LEU A 212 1.69 -7.48 -15.56
N GLU A 213 1.68 -7.71 -16.88
CA GLU A 213 2.01 -9.00 -17.48
C GLU A 213 3.51 -9.29 -17.54
N GLU A 214 4.35 -8.25 -17.63
CA GLU A 214 5.80 -8.40 -17.67
C GLU A 214 6.38 -8.76 -16.29
N GLU A 215 7.52 -9.47 -16.29
CA GLU A 215 8.26 -9.78 -15.07
C GLU A 215 8.74 -8.47 -14.41
N PRO A 216 8.57 -8.31 -13.08
CA PRO A 216 9.09 -7.15 -12.36
C PRO A 216 10.60 -6.98 -12.54
N GLY A 217 11.03 -5.75 -12.81
CA GLY A 217 12.41 -5.37 -13.11
C GLY A 217 12.86 -5.62 -14.56
N SER A 218 11.98 -6.13 -15.44
CA SER A 218 12.32 -6.34 -16.85
C SER A 218 12.43 -5.02 -17.63
N GLU A 219 13.23 -5.00 -18.70
CA GLU A 219 13.34 -3.81 -19.57
C GLU A 219 11.99 -3.37 -20.16
N ARG A 220 11.09 -4.34 -20.42
CA ARG A 220 9.77 -4.07 -20.98
C ARG A 220 8.85 -3.41 -19.96
N GLU A 221 8.81 -3.92 -18.73
CA GLU A 221 8.09 -3.26 -17.64
C GLU A 221 8.58 -1.82 -17.47
N VAL A 222 9.89 -1.63 -17.31
CA VAL A 222 10.52 -0.31 -17.12
C VAL A 222 10.11 0.66 -18.22
N ARG A 223 10.04 0.17 -19.46
CA ARG A 223 9.60 0.97 -20.62
C ARG A 223 8.12 1.37 -20.50
N TYR A 224 7.22 0.42 -20.23
CA TYR A 224 5.79 0.73 -20.08
C TYR A 224 5.53 1.70 -18.93
N GLN A 225 6.21 1.50 -17.81
CA GLN A 225 6.14 2.39 -16.67
C GLN A 225 6.58 3.82 -17.00
N SER A 226 7.71 3.96 -17.72
CA SER A 226 8.21 5.27 -18.13
C SER A 226 7.23 5.99 -19.07
N LEU A 227 6.59 5.23 -19.98
CA LEU A 227 5.54 5.76 -20.85
C LEU A 227 4.31 6.20 -20.05
N MET A 228 3.85 5.38 -19.11
CA MET A 228 2.71 5.72 -18.24
C MET A 228 2.98 6.99 -17.43
N ILE A 229 4.15 7.10 -16.78
CA ILE A 229 4.51 8.28 -15.99
C ILE A 229 4.56 9.53 -16.88
N SER A 230 5.10 9.39 -18.09
CA SER A 230 5.16 10.49 -19.06
C SER A 230 3.78 10.92 -19.55
N GLU A 231 2.85 10.00 -19.75
CA GLU A 231 1.48 10.32 -20.17
C GLU A 231 0.62 10.82 -19.00
N ALA A 232 0.99 10.49 -17.76
CA ALA A 232 0.27 10.87 -16.55
C ALA A 232 0.55 12.28 -16.03
N LEU A 233 1.35 13.10 -16.72
CA LEU A 233 1.58 14.51 -16.33
C LEU A 233 0.27 15.32 -16.10
N PRO A 234 -0.82 15.12 -16.86
CA PRO A 234 -2.10 15.79 -16.59
C PRO A 234 -2.74 15.41 -15.25
N CYS A 235 -2.35 14.30 -14.63
CA CYS A 235 -2.92 13.81 -13.37
C CYS A 235 -2.57 14.65 -12.15
N PHE A 236 -1.64 15.61 -12.28
CA PHE A 236 -1.24 16.48 -11.17
C PHE A 236 -2.20 17.67 -10.92
N GLU A 237 -3.40 17.66 -11.52
CA GLU A 237 -4.53 18.57 -11.23
C GLU A 237 -4.18 20.07 -11.25
N GLY A 238 -3.75 20.60 -12.39
CA GLY A 238 -3.52 22.04 -12.54
C GLY A 238 -2.36 22.60 -11.70
N ARG A 239 -1.70 21.76 -10.88
CA ARG A 239 -0.40 22.05 -10.30
C ARG A 239 0.62 22.03 -11.44
N LYS A 240 1.35 23.12 -11.60
CA LYS A 240 2.49 23.14 -12.51
C LYS A 240 3.53 22.19 -11.93
N VAL A 241 3.97 21.23 -12.75
CA VAL A 241 4.92 20.20 -12.36
C VAL A 241 6.24 20.49 -13.04
N THR A 242 7.34 20.37 -12.30
CA THR A 242 8.70 20.64 -12.78
C THR A 242 9.62 19.46 -12.62
N ASP A 243 9.34 18.52 -11.72
CA ASP A 243 10.19 17.36 -11.53
C ASP A 243 9.36 16.20 -11.00
N VAL A 244 9.04 15.24 -11.86
CA VAL A 244 8.28 14.07 -11.43
C VAL A 244 9.27 13.03 -10.94
N THR A 245 9.34 12.87 -9.62
CA THR A 245 10.06 11.74 -9.02
C THR A 245 9.07 10.62 -8.76
N VAL A 246 9.38 9.39 -9.21
CA VAL A 246 8.55 8.22 -8.95
C VAL A 246 9.44 7.05 -8.57
N ASP A 247 9.14 6.42 -7.45
CA ASP A 247 9.61 5.08 -7.16
C ASP A 247 8.90 4.09 -8.09
N ARG A 248 9.69 3.49 -8.98
CA ARG A 248 9.20 2.51 -9.95
C ARG A 248 8.55 1.29 -9.29
N SER A 249 9.19 0.72 -8.28
CA SER A 249 8.69 -0.55 -7.72
C SER A 249 7.41 -0.31 -6.91
N GLN A 250 7.32 0.85 -6.24
CA GLN A 250 6.08 1.27 -5.58
C GLN A 250 4.99 1.63 -6.59
N PHE A 251 5.32 2.29 -7.70
CA PHE A 251 4.35 2.67 -8.72
C PHE A 251 3.64 1.46 -9.29
N ARG A 252 4.37 0.39 -9.61
CA ARG A 252 3.78 -0.89 -10.06
C ARG A 252 2.75 -1.42 -9.05
N ALA A 253 3.08 -1.41 -7.76
CA ALA A 253 2.19 -1.91 -6.71
C ALA A 253 0.85 -1.14 -6.69
N PHE A 254 0.89 0.18 -6.84
CA PHE A 254 -0.32 1.00 -6.90
C PHE A 254 -1.03 0.93 -8.26
N VAL A 255 -0.31 0.71 -9.36
CA VAL A 255 -0.93 0.42 -10.66
C VAL A 255 -1.70 -0.90 -10.61
N ALA A 256 -1.20 -1.93 -9.93
CA ALA A 256 -1.94 -3.17 -9.73
C ALA A 256 -3.25 -2.95 -8.95
N GLU A 257 -3.22 -2.16 -7.87
CA GLU A 257 -4.42 -1.78 -7.12
C GLU A 257 -5.40 -0.96 -7.98
N ALA A 258 -4.91 0.03 -8.70
CA ALA A 258 -5.71 0.87 -9.58
C ALA A 258 -6.33 0.09 -10.75
N ALA A 259 -5.56 -0.81 -11.38
CA ALA A 259 -6.05 -1.68 -12.45
C ALA A 259 -7.16 -2.61 -11.97
N TYR A 260 -7.05 -3.12 -10.73
CA TYR A 260 -8.15 -3.85 -10.10
C TYR A 260 -9.41 -2.97 -9.96
N SER A 261 -9.29 -1.76 -9.42
CA SER A 261 -10.44 -0.86 -9.26
C SER A 261 -11.08 -0.45 -10.59
N TRP A 262 -10.28 -0.20 -11.64
CA TRP A 262 -10.79 0.05 -12.99
C TRP A 262 -11.47 -1.19 -13.58
N ALA A 263 -10.91 -2.38 -13.39
CA ALA A 263 -11.51 -3.62 -13.86
C ALA A 263 -12.89 -3.88 -13.22
N VAL A 264 -13.01 -3.64 -11.91
CA VAL A 264 -14.28 -3.71 -11.17
C VAL A 264 -15.32 -2.76 -11.78
N ALA A 265 -14.94 -1.50 -12.02
CA ALA A 265 -15.83 -0.50 -12.62
C ALA A 265 -16.23 -0.83 -14.07
N VAL A 266 -15.27 -1.26 -14.90
CA VAL A 266 -15.52 -1.66 -16.30
C VAL A 266 -16.47 -2.85 -16.37
N ARG A 267 -16.28 -3.84 -15.49
CA ARG A 267 -17.15 -5.04 -15.42
C ARG A 267 -18.48 -4.78 -14.71
N ARG A 268 -18.64 -3.64 -14.05
CA ARG A 268 -19.83 -3.27 -13.25
C ARG A 268 -20.18 -4.35 -12.22
N VAL A 269 -19.17 -4.78 -11.49
CA VAL A 269 -19.29 -5.76 -10.40
C VAL A 269 -18.83 -5.12 -9.10
N ASP A 270 -19.20 -5.67 -7.95
CA ASP A 270 -18.72 -5.16 -6.65
C ASP A 270 -17.27 -5.58 -6.34
N SER A 271 -16.83 -6.67 -6.96
CA SER A 271 -15.54 -7.32 -6.72
C SER A 271 -15.19 -8.25 -7.89
N LEU A 272 -13.91 -8.42 -8.21
CA LEU A 272 -13.46 -9.48 -9.12
C LEU A 272 -13.37 -10.86 -8.41
N LEU A 273 -13.44 -10.88 -7.08
CA LEU A 273 -13.41 -12.11 -6.29
C LEU A 273 -14.79 -12.79 -6.33
N PRO A 274 -14.87 -14.10 -6.66
CA PRO A 274 -16.13 -14.84 -6.68
C PRO A 274 -16.92 -14.71 -5.37
N ALA A 275 -18.24 -14.60 -5.47
CA ALA A 275 -19.11 -14.42 -4.29
C ALA A 275 -19.08 -15.64 -3.35
N ASP A 276 -18.86 -16.82 -3.91
CA ASP A 276 -18.75 -18.13 -3.25
C ASP A 276 -17.30 -18.49 -2.87
N LEU A 277 -16.40 -17.52 -2.87
CA LEU A 277 -15.02 -17.72 -2.41
C LEU A 277 -15.03 -17.92 -0.87
N ASP A 278 -15.20 -19.16 -0.44
CA ASP A 278 -15.17 -19.63 0.97
C ASP A 278 -13.80 -20.20 1.39
#